data_AF-A0A2A9PLM0-F1
#
_entry.id   AF-A0A2A9PLM0-F1
#
_cell.length_a   1.000
_cell.length_b   1.000
_cell.length_c   1.000
_cell.angle_alpha   90.00
_cell.angle_beta   90.00
_cell.angle_gamma   90.00
#
_symmetry.space_group_name_H-M   'P 1'
#
loop_
_entity.id
_entity.type
_entity.pdbx_description
1 polymer ?
#
loop_
_entity_poly.entity_id
_entity_poly.type
_entity_poly.pdbx_seq_one_letter_code
_entity_poly.pdbx_strand_id
1 'polypeptide(L)'
;MGRHELEYPKDAVNAVRRHGERAVYALKTIHGLVNTAPILHVSFNPVDSPFPVTLPMIGQMGSFARPSASLGDPLDLYLHGYVSARFFSSARAATEPMPVCVAASHVDGLVLALSPFNHSYNYRSAILFGHAALVNDDDEKRYAMRLITDGVVPDRWAHTRQPPTAAEMQSTSILRVSIVSGSAKIREGGVIDDKHDLNDQTLRDAVWTGVVPMYSAMAEPIPAPYNKISLPSYASDYLDEFSRENKEHSIAAAKK
;
A
#
# COMPACT_ATOMS: atom_id res chain seq x y z
N MET A 1 18.48 -6.58 24.82
CA MET A 1 17.45 -7.51 24.35
C MET A 1 16.99 -7.03 23.00
N GLY A 2 17.27 -7.78 21.92
CA GLY A 2 16.81 -7.41 20.59
C GLY A 2 15.28 -7.37 20.59
N ARG A 3 14.68 -6.25 20.18
CA ARG A 3 13.24 -6.21 19.92
C ARG A 3 13.00 -7.16 18.75
N HIS A 4 12.41 -8.32 19.02
CA HIS A 4 11.88 -9.16 17.97
C HIS A 4 10.81 -8.37 17.23
N GLU A 5 10.95 -8.29 15.91
CA GLU A 5 9.92 -7.72 15.04
C GLU A 5 8.72 -8.68 15.05
N LEU A 6 7.52 -8.16 15.25
CA LEU A 6 6.31 -8.97 15.22
C LEU A 6 6.02 -9.38 13.77
N GLU A 7 5.52 -10.60 13.59
CA GLU A 7 5.19 -11.16 12.28
C GLU A 7 3.76 -11.73 12.27
N TYR A 8 3.12 -11.72 11.11
CA TYR A 8 1.94 -12.53 10.89
C TYR A 8 2.33 -14.02 10.92
N PRO A 9 1.61 -14.87 11.67
CA PRO A 9 1.80 -16.31 11.60
C PRO A 9 1.64 -16.79 10.16
N LYS A 10 2.57 -17.62 9.70
CA LYS A 10 2.48 -18.24 8.38
C LYS A 10 1.52 -19.42 8.43
N ASP A 11 0.48 -19.37 7.61
CA ASP A 11 -0.56 -20.38 7.50
C ASP A 11 -0.93 -20.69 6.03
N ALA A 12 -1.96 -21.50 5.80
CA ALA A 12 -2.39 -21.87 4.46
C ALA A 12 -2.98 -20.69 3.65
N VAL A 13 -3.45 -19.63 4.31
CA VAL A 13 -4.09 -18.46 3.70
C VAL A 13 -3.03 -17.51 3.15
N ASN A 14 -1.97 -17.23 3.90
CA ASN A 14 -0.94 -16.25 3.53
C ASN A 14 0.37 -16.85 2.98
N ALA A 15 0.54 -18.18 2.99
CA ALA A 15 1.80 -18.78 2.57
C ALA A 15 2.12 -18.52 1.10
N VAL A 16 3.20 -17.76 0.87
CA VAL A 16 3.80 -17.61 -0.46
C VAL A 16 4.47 -18.93 -0.87
N ARG A 17 3.95 -19.57 -1.93
CA ARG A 17 4.44 -20.89 -2.40
C ARG A 17 5.54 -20.79 -3.45
N ARG A 18 5.32 -20.02 -4.52
CA ARG A 18 6.31 -19.83 -5.58
C ARG A 18 7.26 -18.69 -5.22
N HIS A 19 8.57 -18.93 -5.28
CA HIS A 19 9.60 -18.00 -4.79
C HIS A 19 9.39 -17.64 -3.30
N GLY A 20 9.34 -18.67 -2.45
CA GLY A 20 9.08 -18.51 -1.01
C GLY A 20 10.21 -17.80 -0.26
N GLU A 21 11.43 -17.82 -0.79
CA GLU A 21 12.58 -17.05 -0.32
C GLU A 21 12.36 -15.53 -0.36
N ARG A 22 11.38 -15.06 -1.14
CA ARG A 22 10.99 -13.65 -1.26
C ARG A 22 9.90 -13.24 -0.26
N ALA A 23 9.40 -14.17 0.53
CA ALA A 23 8.30 -13.93 1.44
C ALA A 23 8.77 -13.20 2.70
N VAL A 24 8.02 -12.19 3.11
CA VAL A 24 8.23 -11.45 4.35
C VAL A 24 6.92 -11.43 5.13
N TYR A 25 6.96 -11.70 6.43
CA TYR A 25 5.78 -11.74 7.30
C TYR A 25 5.81 -10.66 8.41
N ALA A 26 6.90 -9.89 8.51
CA ALA A 26 7.05 -8.79 9.44
C ALA A 26 5.94 -7.73 9.30
N LEU A 27 5.27 -7.41 10.43
CA LEU A 27 4.21 -6.42 10.52
C LEU A 27 4.68 -5.07 9.98
N LYS A 28 5.85 -4.61 10.43
CA LYS A 28 6.41 -3.31 10.05
C LYS A 28 6.58 -3.18 8.54
N THR A 29 7.12 -4.20 7.88
CA THR A 29 7.29 -4.21 6.43
C THR A 29 5.94 -4.18 5.73
N ILE A 30 5.01 -5.06 6.12
CA ILE A 30 3.70 -5.17 5.49
C ILE A 30 2.89 -3.89 5.66
N HIS A 31 2.78 -3.37 6.89
CA HIS A 31 2.05 -2.13 7.18
C HIS A 31 2.70 -0.93 6.51
N GLY A 32 4.04 -0.88 6.43
CA GLY A 32 4.76 0.14 5.68
C GLY A 32 4.41 0.12 4.19
N LEU A 33 4.40 -1.06 3.55
CA LEU A 33 4.03 -1.20 2.14
C LEU A 33 2.58 -0.78 1.86
N VAL A 34 1.67 -1.04 2.79
CA VAL A 34 0.28 -0.60 2.71
C VAL A 34 0.20 0.92 2.83
N ASN A 35 0.87 1.53 3.82
CA ASN A 35 0.78 2.97 4.05
C ASN A 35 1.46 3.80 2.96
N THR A 36 2.49 3.28 2.30
CA THR A 36 3.17 3.98 1.20
C THR A 36 2.53 3.76 -0.16
N ALA A 37 1.56 2.85 -0.29
CA ALA A 37 0.85 2.61 -1.55
C ALA A 37 -0.16 3.75 -1.82
N PRO A 38 -0.08 4.44 -2.97
CA PRO A 38 -1.04 5.51 -3.29
C PRO A 38 -2.48 5.02 -3.42
N ILE A 39 -2.67 3.77 -3.83
CA ILE A 39 -3.96 3.12 -4.02
C ILE A 39 -3.88 1.69 -3.50
N LEU A 40 -4.85 1.31 -2.67
CA LEU A 40 -5.09 -0.06 -2.24
C LEU A 40 -6.15 -0.71 -3.12
N HIS A 41 -5.97 -1.98 -3.44
CA HIS A 41 -6.97 -2.77 -4.16
C HIS A 41 -7.71 -3.64 -3.16
N VAL A 42 -8.97 -3.30 -2.88
CA VAL A 42 -9.81 -3.97 -1.88
C VAL A 42 -10.78 -4.90 -2.59
N SER A 43 -10.56 -6.19 -2.46
CA SER A 43 -11.37 -7.25 -3.05
C SER A 43 -12.33 -7.86 -2.02
N PHE A 44 -13.58 -8.04 -2.43
CA PHE A 44 -14.61 -8.68 -1.62
C PHE A 44 -15.67 -9.34 -2.51
N ASN A 45 -16.50 -10.19 -1.92
CA ASN A 45 -17.63 -10.83 -2.61
C ASN A 45 -18.93 -10.15 -2.17
N PRO A 46 -19.60 -9.38 -3.05
CA PRO A 46 -20.94 -8.87 -2.76
C PRO A 46 -21.95 -10.01 -2.63
N VAL A 47 -22.92 -9.88 -1.72
CA VAL A 47 -23.93 -10.93 -1.42
C VAL A 47 -24.72 -11.34 -2.67
N ASP A 48 -25.15 -10.36 -3.49
CA ASP A 48 -25.98 -10.60 -4.67
C ASP A 48 -25.18 -10.60 -5.98
N SER A 49 -23.88 -10.91 -5.92
CA SER A 49 -23.01 -10.95 -7.10
C SER A 49 -22.38 -12.33 -7.28
N PRO A 50 -22.45 -12.94 -8.47
CA PRO A 50 -21.71 -14.16 -8.76
C PRO A 50 -20.20 -13.92 -8.93
N PHE A 51 -19.77 -12.65 -8.97
CA PHE A 51 -18.37 -12.27 -9.18
C PHE A 51 -17.78 -11.52 -7.98
N PRO A 52 -16.49 -11.71 -7.68
CA PRO A 52 -15.76 -10.82 -6.77
C PRO A 52 -15.67 -9.43 -7.38
N VAL A 53 -15.59 -8.42 -6.52
CA VAL A 53 -15.37 -7.01 -6.90
C VAL A 53 -14.09 -6.53 -6.26
N THR A 54 -13.29 -5.78 -7.02
CA THR A 54 -12.12 -5.07 -6.51
C THR A 54 -12.33 -3.58 -6.65
N LEU A 55 -12.19 -2.84 -5.56
CA LEU A 55 -12.28 -1.38 -5.54
C LEU A 55 -10.92 -0.76 -5.24
N PRO A 56 -10.46 0.22 -6.05
CA PRO A 56 -9.34 1.07 -5.67
C PRO A 56 -9.77 2.03 -4.56
N MET A 57 -9.06 2.02 -3.44
CA MET A 57 -9.38 2.82 -2.26
C MET A 57 -8.14 3.45 -1.65
N ILE A 58 -8.32 4.59 -0.98
CA ILE A 58 -7.30 5.17 -0.11
C ILE A 58 -7.52 4.61 1.29
N GLY A 59 -6.43 4.17 1.93
CA GLY A 59 -6.47 3.71 3.30
C GLY A 59 -5.13 3.81 3.99
N GLN A 60 -5.16 3.67 5.31
CA GLN A 60 -3.99 3.73 6.18
C GLN A 60 -4.14 2.75 7.34
N MET A 61 -3.04 2.08 7.66
CA MET A 61 -2.88 1.26 8.85
C MET A 61 -2.78 2.15 10.09
N GLY A 62 -3.52 1.82 11.14
CA GLY A 62 -3.51 2.55 12.40
C GLY A 62 -4.23 1.81 13.52
N SER A 63 -4.27 2.41 14.71
CA SER A 63 -4.98 1.87 15.85
C SER A 63 -5.68 2.98 16.61
N PHE A 64 -7.01 3.01 16.56
CA PHE A 64 -7.78 3.95 17.35
C PHE A 64 -7.60 3.70 18.86
N ALA A 65 -7.55 2.43 19.28
CA ALA A 65 -7.35 2.06 20.68
C ALA A 65 -5.95 2.43 21.21
N ARG A 66 -4.93 2.49 20.34
CA ARG A 66 -3.56 2.92 20.68
C ARG A 66 -3.01 3.82 19.58
N PRO A 67 -3.36 5.13 19.55
CA PRO A 67 -2.92 6.05 18.49
C PRO A 67 -1.40 6.21 18.36
N SER A 68 -0.63 5.85 19.40
CA SER A 68 0.83 5.86 19.41
C SER A 68 1.46 4.55 18.93
N ALA A 69 0.68 3.58 18.46
CA ALA A 69 1.18 2.31 17.96
C ALA A 69 2.08 2.53 16.73
N SER A 70 3.17 1.77 16.67
CA SER A 70 4.09 1.77 15.54
C SER A 70 3.59 0.84 14.44
N LEU A 71 4.15 0.96 13.23
CA LEU A 71 3.89 0.01 12.14
C LEU A 71 4.28 -1.44 12.49
N GLY A 72 5.15 -1.64 13.48
CA GLY A 72 5.52 -2.96 13.96
C GLY A 72 4.53 -3.59 14.94
N ASP A 73 3.45 -2.89 15.30
CA ASP A 73 2.41 -3.39 16.18
C ASP A 73 1.21 -3.94 15.39
N PRO A 74 0.31 -4.72 16.01
CA PRO A 74 -0.97 -5.08 15.40
C PRO A 74 -1.83 -3.82 15.19
N LEU A 75 -2.22 -3.59 13.94
CA LEU A 75 -2.99 -2.43 13.49
C LEU A 75 -4.24 -2.89 12.71
N ASP A 76 -5.24 -2.02 12.65
CA ASP A 76 -6.37 -2.13 11.73
C ASP A 76 -6.07 -1.31 10.46
N LEU A 77 -6.73 -1.64 9.35
CA LEU A 77 -6.71 -0.81 8.15
C LEU A 77 -7.98 0.04 8.07
N TYR A 78 -7.83 1.35 8.02
CA TYR A 78 -8.94 2.27 7.81
C TYR A 78 -9.03 2.66 6.33
N LEU A 79 -10.22 2.50 5.74
CA LEU A 79 -10.50 2.79 4.34
C LEU A 79 -11.52 3.91 4.24
N HIS A 80 -11.23 4.92 3.41
CA HIS A 80 -12.15 5.99 3.11
C HIS A 80 -13.06 5.62 1.93
N GLY A 81 -14.35 5.94 2.03
CA GLY A 81 -15.24 5.86 0.89
C GLY A 81 -16.57 6.58 1.06
N TYR A 82 -17.29 6.68 -0.05
CA TYR A 82 -18.57 7.37 -0.08
C TYR A 82 -19.70 6.48 0.46
N VAL A 83 -20.59 7.07 1.27
CA VAL A 83 -21.66 6.37 1.99
C VAL A 83 -22.51 5.49 1.06
N SER A 84 -22.75 5.90 -0.20
CA SER A 84 -23.60 5.15 -1.15
C SER A 84 -22.86 4.13 -2.02
N ALA A 85 -21.54 3.97 -1.88
CA ALA A 85 -20.82 2.96 -2.64
C ALA A 85 -21.31 1.56 -2.23
N ARG A 86 -21.45 0.66 -3.21
CA ARG A 86 -22.00 -0.71 -3.03
C ARG A 86 -21.36 -1.49 -1.88
N PHE A 87 -20.08 -1.24 -1.62
CA PHE A 87 -19.34 -1.83 -0.51
C PHE A 87 -19.87 -1.38 0.85
N PHE A 88 -20.18 -0.08 1.00
CA PHE A 88 -20.72 0.50 2.23
C PHE A 88 -22.19 0.13 2.43
N SER A 89 -22.99 0.01 1.36
CA SER A 89 -24.36 -0.51 1.48
C SER A 89 -24.37 -1.99 1.89
N SER A 90 -23.47 -2.79 1.32
CA SER A 90 -23.31 -4.20 1.71
C SER A 90 -22.87 -4.32 3.16
N ALA A 91 -21.89 -3.51 3.60
CA ALA A 91 -21.43 -3.49 4.99
C ALA A 91 -22.51 -3.04 5.99
N ARG A 92 -23.44 -2.15 5.60
CA ARG A 92 -24.61 -1.80 6.44
C ARG A 92 -25.63 -2.93 6.55
N ALA A 93 -25.84 -3.66 5.46
CA ALA A 93 -26.82 -4.74 5.40
C ALA A 93 -26.30 -6.04 6.02
N ALA A 94 -24.97 -6.19 6.14
CA ALA A 94 -24.35 -7.36 6.69
C ALA A 94 -24.57 -7.47 8.21
N THR A 95 -24.96 -8.65 8.67
CA THR A 95 -25.06 -9.00 10.10
C THR A 95 -23.71 -9.27 10.74
N GLU A 96 -22.70 -9.56 9.92
CA GLU A 96 -21.33 -9.86 10.33
C GLU A 96 -20.33 -9.01 9.52
N PRO A 97 -19.14 -8.70 10.08
CA PRO A 97 -18.06 -8.04 9.34
C PRO A 97 -17.72 -8.75 8.03
N MET A 98 -17.59 -7.99 6.94
CA MET A 98 -17.41 -8.55 5.60
C MET A 98 -15.98 -9.03 5.38
N PRO A 99 -15.74 -10.27 4.92
CA PRO A 99 -14.40 -10.73 4.58
C PRO A 99 -13.85 -9.97 3.38
N VAL A 100 -12.62 -9.52 3.49
CA VAL A 100 -11.92 -8.77 2.44
C VAL A 100 -10.47 -9.24 2.26
N CYS A 101 -9.97 -9.04 1.05
CA CYS A 101 -8.56 -9.15 0.70
C CYS A 101 -8.08 -7.78 0.21
N VAL A 102 -6.98 -7.28 0.76
CA VAL A 102 -6.41 -5.98 0.40
C VAL A 102 -5.02 -6.20 -0.19
N ALA A 103 -4.78 -5.64 -1.38
CA ALA A 103 -3.48 -5.69 -2.04
C ALA A 103 -2.85 -4.29 -2.17
N ALA A 104 -1.57 -4.21 -1.84
CA ALA A 104 -0.70 -3.07 -2.07
C ALA A 104 0.51 -3.53 -2.91
N SER A 105 0.88 -2.76 -3.93
CA SER A 105 1.95 -3.15 -4.87
C SER A 105 2.79 -1.93 -5.28
N HIS A 106 4.09 -2.14 -5.34
CA HIS A 106 5.11 -1.20 -5.77
C HIS A 106 5.99 -1.87 -6.82
N VAL A 107 6.28 -1.15 -7.91
CA VAL A 107 7.22 -1.61 -8.93
C VAL A 107 8.48 -0.78 -8.83
N ASP A 108 9.60 -1.45 -8.58
CA ASP A 108 10.89 -0.84 -8.27
C ASP A 108 11.90 -0.95 -9.44
N GLY A 109 11.59 -1.75 -10.47
CA GLY A 109 12.40 -1.80 -11.68
C GLY A 109 12.01 -2.89 -12.67
N LEU A 110 12.44 -2.73 -13.92
CA LEU A 110 12.27 -3.70 -15.00
C LEU A 110 13.55 -4.53 -15.12
N VAL A 111 13.44 -5.85 -15.02
CA VAL A 111 14.58 -6.76 -15.19
C VAL A 111 14.55 -7.33 -16.60
N LEU A 112 15.50 -6.88 -17.43
CA LEU A 112 15.58 -7.22 -18.84
C LEU A 112 16.69 -8.26 -19.04
N ALA A 113 16.30 -9.51 -19.23
CA ALA A 113 17.17 -10.65 -19.38
C ALA A 113 17.56 -10.91 -20.85
N LEU A 114 18.49 -11.83 -21.09
CA LEU A 114 18.88 -12.26 -22.44
C LEU A 114 17.78 -13.08 -23.12
N SER A 115 16.97 -13.79 -22.33
CA SER A 115 15.87 -14.64 -22.79
C SER A 115 14.49 -14.11 -22.38
N PRO A 116 13.46 -14.26 -23.23
CA PRO A 116 12.08 -13.85 -22.91
C PRO A 116 11.53 -14.43 -21.60
N PHE A 117 12.01 -15.60 -21.19
CA PHE A 117 11.51 -16.31 -20.01
C PHE A 117 12.10 -15.80 -18.68
N ASN A 118 13.23 -15.10 -18.73
CA ASN A 118 13.94 -14.60 -17.55
C ASN A 118 13.67 -13.11 -17.27
N HIS A 119 12.88 -12.43 -18.12
CA HIS A 119 12.36 -11.10 -17.82
C HIS A 119 11.56 -11.09 -16.52
N SER A 120 11.69 -10.00 -15.75
CA SER A 120 10.97 -9.86 -14.49
C SER A 120 10.81 -8.39 -14.08
N TYR A 121 10.32 -8.20 -12.85
CA TYR A 121 10.23 -6.91 -12.18
C TYR A 121 10.94 -6.99 -10.84
N ASN A 122 11.64 -5.93 -10.43
CA ASN A 122 11.84 -5.67 -9.00
C ASN A 122 10.54 -5.06 -8.47
N TYR A 123 10.05 -5.58 -7.34
CA TYR A 123 8.76 -5.19 -6.77
C TYR A 123 8.70 -5.46 -5.28
N ARG A 124 7.77 -4.76 -4.62
CA ARG A 124 7.32 -5.06 -3.27
C ARG A 124 5.80 -5.10 -3.27
N SER A 125 5.23 -6.16 -2.74
CA SER A 125 3.77 -6.25 -2.56
C SER A 125 3.41 -6.78 -1.19
N ALA A 126 2.22 -6.40 -0.73
CA ALA A 126 1.61 -6.88 0.50
C ALA A 126 0.17 -7.30 0.23
N ILE A 127 -0.23 -8.43 0.82
CA ILE A 127 -1.59 -8.94 0.83
C ILE A 127 -2.04 -9.05 2.28
N LEU A 128 -3.17 -8.44 2.60
CA LEU A 128 -3.83 -8.53 3.90
C LEU A 128 -5.20 -9.19 3.75
N PHE A 129 -5.54 -10.08 4.68
CA PHE A 129 -6.85 -10.69 4.81
C PHE A 129 -7.47 -10.22 6.12
N GLY A 130 -8.74 -9.83 6.08
CA GLY A 130 -9.41 -9.31 7.25
C GLY A 130 -10.90 -9.18 7.08
N HIS A 131 -11.53 -8.53 8.06
CA HIS A 131 -12.96 -8.30 8.07
C HIS A 131 -13.28 -6.82 8.19
N ALA A 132 -13.99 -6.29 7.20
CA ALA A 132 -14.41 -4.89 7.10
C ALA A 132 -15.73 -4.66 7.83
N ALA A 133 -15.77 -3.62 8.67
CA ALA A 133 -16.97 -3.14 9.34
C ALA A 133 -17.03 -1.61 9.29
N LEU A 134 -18.24 -1.05 9.35
CA LEU A 134 -18.42 0.39 9.44
C LEU A 134 -17.96 0.94 10.79
N VAL A 135 -17.28 2.08 10.72
CA VAL A 135 -16.99 2.89 11.91
C VAL A 135 -18.22 3.75 12.21
N ASN A 136 -18.89 3.45 13.33
CA ASN A 136 -20.07 4.17 13.79
C ASN A 136 -19.76 5.15 14.94
N ASP A 137 -18.65 4.93 15.65
CA ASP A 137 -18.20 5.85 16.69
C ASP A 137 -17.62 7.12 16.06
N ASP A 138 -18.08 8.27 16.53
CA ASP A 138 -17.72 9.57 15.97
C ASP A 138 -16.23 9.91 16.19
N ASP A 139 -15.65 9.48 17.32
CA ASP A 139 -14.25 9.76 17.64
C ASP A 139 -13.31 8.85 16.85
N GLU A 140 -13.65 7.58 16.69
CA GLU A 140 -12.95 6.67 15.79
C GLU A 140 -13.01 7.16 14.34
N LYS A 141 -14.17 7.67 13.91
CA LYS A 141 -14.32 8.22 12.56
C LYS A 141 -13.43 9.44 12.34
N ARG A 142 -13.38 10.37 13.30
CA ARG A 142 -12.47 11.54 13.27
C ARG A 142 -11.01 11.11 13.26
N TYR A 143 -10.64 10.14 14.09
CA TYR A 143 -9.30 9.54 14.11
C TYR A 143 -8.92 9.01 12.73
N ALA A 144 -9.78 8.18 12.12
CA ALA A 144 -9.52 7.57 10.83
C ALA A 144 -9.43 8.59 9.70
N MET A 145 -10.29 9.63 9.68
CA MET A 145 -10.20 10.68 8.67
C MET A 145 -8.90 11.47 8.79
N ARG A 146 -8.46 11.79 10.01
CA ARG A 146 -7.17 12.43 10.24
C ARG A 146 -6.04 11.53 9.74
N LEU A 147 -6.02 10.26 10.16
CA LEU A 147 -5.02 9.27 9.76
C LEU A 147 -4.91 9.15 8.23
N ILE A 148 -6.05 9.05 7.54
CA ILE A 148 -6.09 8.93 6.08
C ILE A 148 -5.64 10.22 5.40
N THR A 149 -6.05 11.39 5.92
CA THR A 149 -5.65 12.69 5.36
C THR A 149 -4.14 12.93 5.52
N ASP A 150 -3.61 12.64 6.70
CA ASP A 150 -2.17 12.75 7.01
C ASP A 150 -1.35 11.66 6.27
N GLY A 151 -1.98 10.55 5.89
CA GLY A 151 -1.38 9.53 5.01
C GLY A 151 -1.23 9.97 3.54
N VAL A 152 -2.01 10.94 3.08
CA VAL A 152 -1.85 11.51 1.72
C VAL A 152 -0.66 12.48 1.70
N VAL A 153 -0.64 13.42 2.65
CA VAL A 153 0.48 14.32 2.93
C VAL A 153 0.56 14.48 4.45
N PRO A 154 1.71 14.22 5.08
CA PRO A 154 1.88 14.39 6.52
C PRO A 154 1.41 15.76 7.02
N ASP A 155 0.79 15.80 8.20
CA ASP A 155 0.23 17.00 8.84
C ASP A 155 -0.82 17.78 8.03
N ARG A 156 -1.32 17.22 6.92
CA ARG A 156 -2.28 17.91 6.07
C ARG A 156 -3.60 18.18 6.77
N TRP A 157 -4.04 17.32 7.67
CA TRP A 157 -5.28 17.52 8.43
C TRP A 157 -5.26 18.84 9.19
N ALA A 158 -4.20 19.09 9.96
CA ALA A 158 -4.05 20.31 10.77
C ALA A 158 -3.91 21.59 9.92
N HIS A 159 -3.42 21.45 8.69
CA HIS A 159 -3.21 22.56 7.75
C HIS A 159 -4.36 22.75 6.75
N THR A 160 -5.57 22.32 7.12
CA THR A 160 -6.82 22.57 6.38
C THR A 160 -7.88 23.19 7.31
N ARG A 161 -9.06 23.53 6.78
CA ARG A 161 -10.13 24.13 7.58
C ARG A 161 -10.60 23.13 8.65
N GLN A 162 -10.54 23.54 9.92
CA GLN A 162 -10.99 22.78 11.07
C GLN A 162 -12.11 23.51 11.83
N PRO A 163 -13.07 22.80 12.47
CA PRO A 163 -13.31 21.36 12.36
C PRO A 163 -14.07 20.99 11.06
N PRO A 164 -14.15 19.70 10.68
CA PRO A 164 -15.09 19.25 9.66
C PRO A 164 -16.53 19.68 10.02
N THR A 165 -17.31 20.05 9.02
CA THR A 165 -18.72 20.38 9.16
C THR A 165 -19.55 19.13 9.42
N ALA A 166 -20.72 19.29 10.04
CA ALA A 166 -21.65 18.18 10.24
C ALA A 166 -22.05 17.49 8.92
N ALA A 167 -22.18 18.25 7.83
CA ALA A 167 -22.52 17.72 6.51
C ALA A 167 -21.40 16.84 5.91
N GLU A 168 -20.14 17.23 6.08
CA GLU A 168 -18.98 16.42 5.68
C GLU A 168 -18.90 15.13 6.51
N MET A 169 -19.13 15.24 7.82
CA MET A 169 -19.16 14.09 8.73
C MET A 169 -20.27 13.10 8.38
N GLN A 170 -21.43 13.58 7.93
CA GLN A 170 -22.57 12.72 7.54
C GLN A 170 -22.38 12.05 6.17
N SER A 171 -21.77 12.75 5.21
CA SER A 171 -21.60 12.26 3.83
C SER A 171 -20.37 11.36 3.63
N THR A 172 -19.46 11.32 4.61
CA THR A 172 -18.27 10.46 4.59
C THR A 172 -18.54 9.16 5.34
N SER A 173 -18.09 8.02 4.81
CA SER A 173 -18.06 6.75 5.55
C SER A 173 -16.65 6.21 5.66
N ILE A 174 -16.36 5.55 6.77
CA ILE A 174 -15.09 4.88 7.03
C ILE A 174 -15.38 3.41 7.29
N LEU A 175 -14.57 2.54 6.68
CA LEU A 175 -14.51 1.13 7.02
C LEU A 175 -13.24 0.86 7.80
N ARG A 176 -13.35 0.07 8.85
CA ARG A 176 -12.23 -0.52 9.58
C ARG A 176 -12.14 -1.98 9.18
N VAL A 177 -10.97 -2.39 8.71
CA VAL A 177 -10.66 -3.79 8.43
C VAL A 177 -9.83 -4.32 9.59
N SER A 178 -10.41 -5.25 10.35
CA SER A 178 -9.68 -6.02 11.35
C SER A 178 -8.82 -7.04 10.64
N ILE A 179 -7.49 -6.89 10.71
CA ILE A 179 -6.56 -7.75 9.99
C ILE A 179 -6.40 -9.09 10.72
N VAL A 180 -6.54 -10.18 9.97
CA VAL A 180 -6.43 -11.55 10.48
C VAL A 180 -5.10 -12.18 10.07
N SER A 181 -4.67 -11.95 8.83
CA SER A 181 -3.45 -12.54 8.28
C SER A 181 -2.86 -11.65 7.19
N GLY A 182 -1.55 -11.75 6.98
CA GLY A 182 -0.85 -10.93 6.00
C GLY A 182 0.43 -11.59 5.49
N SER A 183 0.83 -11.23 4.28
CA SER A 183 2.13 -11.59 3.71
C SER A 183 2.63 -10.48 2.80
N ALA A 184 3.94 -10.34 2.70
CA ALA A 184 4.60 -9.56 1.67
C ALA A 184 5.46 -10.44 0.78
N LYS A 185 5.68 -9.97 -0.45
CA LYS A 185 6.60 -10.58 -1.39
C LYS A 185 7.47 -9.52 -2.03
N ILE A 186 8.78 -9.69 -1.91
CA ILE A 186 9.75 -8.69 -2.33
C ILE A 186 10.74 -9.33 -3.30
N ARG A 187 10.88 -8.76 -4.50
CA ARG A 187 11.94 -9.12 -5.43
C ARG A 187 12.83 -7.90 -5.63
N GLU A 188 14.11 -8.11 -5.38
CA GLU A 188 15.19 -7.17 -5.64
C GLU A 188 16.32 -7.90 -6.39
N GLY A 189 17.27 -7.12 -6.90
CA GLY A 189 18.50 -7.58 -7.51
C GLY A 189 18.50 -7.57 -9.03
N GLY A 190 19.62 -8.07 -9.58
CA GLY A 190 19.92 -8.10 -11.00
C GLY A 190 19.17 -9.15 -11.83
N VAL A 191 19.64 -9.29 -13.06
CA VAL A 191 19.21 -10.32 -14.01
C VAL A 191 19.84 -11.67 -13.64
N ILE A 192 19.07 -12.75 -13.79
CA ILE A 192 19.56 -14.12 -13.63
C ILE A 192 19.22 -14.86 -14.93
N ASP A 193 20.21 -14.98 -15.81
CA ASP A 193 20.10 -15.73 -17.07
C ASP A 193 20.58 -17.17 -16.93
N ASP A 194 20.09 -18.04 -17.81
CA ASP A 194 20.51 -19.42 -17.84
C ASP A 194 21.94 -19.57 -18.36
N LYS A 195 22.63 -20.60 -17.88
CA LYS A 195 24.03 -20.86 -18.24
C LYS A 195 24.26 -20.99 -19.75
N HIS A 196 23.29 -21.52 -20.50
CA HIS A 196 23.43 -21.70 -21.94
C HIS A 196 23.37 -20.35 -22.69
N ASP A 197 22.48 -19.44 -22.30
CA ASP A 197 22.41 -18.07 -22.82
C ASP A 197 23.68 -17.29 -22.51
N LEU A 198 24.22 -17.44 -21.29
CA LEU A 198 25.48 -16.80 -20.88
C LEU A 198 26.71 -17.28 -21.67
N ASN A 199 26.66 -18.50 -22.22
CA ASN A 199 27.72 -19.09 -23.03
C ASN A 199 27.56 -18.78 -24.53
N ASP A 200 26.43 -18.25 -24.97
CA ASP A 200 26.21 -17.82 -26.34
C ASP A 200 26.75 -16.39 -26.52
N GLN A 201 27.94 -16.29 -27.08
CA GLN A 201 28.58 -14.99 -27.34
C GLN A 201 27.79 -14.15 -28.37
N THR A 202 27.17 -14.79 -29.36
CA THR A 202 26.38 -14.08 -30.39
C THR A 202 25.17 -13.42 -29.75
N LEU A 203 24.49 -14.13 -28.84
CA LEU A 203 23.37 -13.60 -28.08
C LEU A 203 23.79 -12.42 -27.21
N ARG A 204 24.90 -12.56 -26.46
CA ARG A 204 25.39 -11.51 -25.55
C ARG A 204 25.90 -10.26 -26.26
N ASP A 205 26.40 -10.40 -27.48
CA ASP A 205 26.80 -9.26 -28.30
C ASP A 205 25.61 -8.56 -28.96
N ALA A 206 24.48 -9.27 -29.13
CA ALA A 206 23.28 -8.75 -29.80
C ALA A 206 22.20 -8.21 -28.85
N VAL A 207 22.16 -8.66 -27.59
CA VAL A 207 21.07 -8.37 -26.65
C VAL A 207 21.57 -7.61 -25.42
N TRP A 208 20.99 -6.44 -25.18
CA TRP A 208 21.21 -5.70 -23.95
C TRP A 208 20.52 -6.40 -22.78
N THR A 209 21.22 -6.54 -21.66
CA THR A 209 20.66 -7.08 -20.41
C THR A 209 21.00 -6.17 -19.23
N GLY A 210 20.04 -6.02 -18.31
CA GLY A 210 20.20 -5.20 -17.12
C GLY A 210 18.89 -4.90 -16.41
N VAL A 211 18.96 -4.02 -15.42
CA VAL A 211 17.78 -3.53 -14.69
C VAL A 211 17.57 -2.06 -15.00
N VAL A 212 16.34 -1.69 -15.32
CA VAL A 212 15.90 -0.29 -15.42
C VAL A 212 15.16 0.05 -14.12
N PRO A 213 15.76 0.80 -13.17
CA PRO A 213 15.07 1.20 -11.96
C PRO A 213 13.81 2.00 -12.29
N MET A 214 12.74 1.73 -11.57
CA MET A 214 11.44 2.40 -11.72
C MET A 214 11.00 2.87 -10.33
N TYR A 215 10.49 4.09 -10.23
CA TYR A 215 10.04 4.65 -8.96
C TYR A 215 8.95 5.69 -9.18
N SER A 216 8.10 5.88 -8.16
CA SER A 216 7.14 6.97 -8.13
C SER A 216 7.82 8.25 -7.63
N ALA A 217 7.50 9.37 -8.28
CA ALA A 217 7.97 10.70 -7.91
C ALA A 217 6.82 11.71 -7.97
N MET A 218 6.96 12.78 -7.21
CA MET A 218 6.06 13.92 -7.22
C MET A 218 6.59 14.97 -8.19
N ALA A 219 5.71 15.52 -9.01
CA ALA A 219 6.04 16.62 -9.92
C ALA A 219 5.90 17.98 -9.21
N GLU A 220 6.27 19.04 -9.92
CA GLU A 220 6.08 20.41 -9.44
C GLU A 220 4.59 20.70 -9.16
N PRO A 221 4.23 21.17 -7.96
CA PRO A 221 2.84 21.41 -7.61
C PRO A 221 2.20 22.52 -8.43
N ILE A 222 1.02 22.23 -8.99
CA ILE A 222 0.24 23.19 -9.78
C ILE A 222 -0.75 23.89 -8.82
N PRO A 223 -0.58 25.19 -8.52
CA PRO A 223 -1.48 25.89 -7.62
C PRO A 223 -2.87 26.06 -8.24
N ALA A 224 -3.92 25.92 -7.43
CA ALA A 224 -5.28 26.24 -7.85
C ALA A 224 -5.40 27.74 -8.21
N PRO A 225 -6.28 28.15 -9.14
CA PRO A 225 -6.43 29.56 -9.55
C PRO A 225 -6.78 30.53 -8.40
N TYR A 226 -7.37 30.02 -7.32
CA TYR A 226 -7.75 30.80 -6.13
C TYR A 226 -6.77 30.65 -4.96
N ASN A 227 -5.65 29.94 -5.15
CA ASN A 227 -4.61 29.84 -4.13
C ASN A 227 -3.95 31.22 -3.90
N LYS A 228 -3.73 31.57 -2.64
CA LYS A 228 -3.19 32.88 -2.23
C LYS A 228 -1.86 32.81 -1.48
N ILE A 229 -1.35 31.61 -1.24
CA ILE A 229 -0.14 31.38 -0.45
C ILE A 229 0.86 30.54 -1.24
N SER A 230 2.14 30.63 -0.89
CA SER A 230 3.15 29.70 -1.39
C SER A 230 2.89 28.28 -0.85
N LEU A 231 3.46 27.28 -1.51
CA LEU A 231 3.46 25.91 -1.00
C LEU A 231 4.11 25.89 0.41
N PRO A 232 3.42 25.39 1.44
CA PRO A 232 3.99 25.29 2.79
C PRO A 232 5.15 24.30 2.84
N SER A 233 6.12 24.54 3.72
CA SER A 233 7.33 23.71 3.84
C SER A 233 7.03 22.25 4.16
N TYR A 234 6.09 21.99 5.07
CA TYR A 234 5.71 20.60 5.43
C TYR A 234 5.27 19.77 4.22
N ALA A 235 4.64 20.42 3.22
CA ALA A 235 4.22 19.78 2.00
C ALA A 235 5.38 19.67 1.00
N SER A 236 6.15 20.74 0.77
CA SER A 236 7.30 20.68 -0.15
C SER A 236 8.33 19.64 0.29
N ASP A 237 8.67 19.63 1.58
CA ASP A 237 9.68 18.74 2.16
C ASP A 237 9.26 17.27 1.98
N TYR A 238 7.98 16.96 2.20
CA TYR A 238 7.44 15.62 1.96
C TYR A 238 7.49 15.19 0.49
N LEU A 239 7.13 16.08 -0.45
CA LEU A 239 7.14 15.75 -1.88
C LEU A 239 8.56 15.46 -2.39
N ASP A 240 9.54 16.23 -1.91
CA ASP A 240 10.96 16.05 -2.21
C ASP A 240 11.50 14.76 -1.58
N GLU A 241 11.20 14.53 -0.30
CA GLU A 241 11.61 13.32 0.41
C GLU A 241 11.03 12.05 -0.21
N PHE A 242 9.73 12.02 -0.51
CA PHE A 242 9.07 10.89 -1.17
C PHE A 242 9.77 10.51 -2.47
N SER A 243 10.07 11.50 -3.32
CA SER A 243 10.71 11.28 -4.61
C SER A 243 12.15 10.80 -4.45
N ARG A 244 12.89 11.39 -3.50
CA ARG A 244 14.28 11.02 -3.19
C ARG A 244 14.38 9.61 -2.65
N GLU A 245 13.56 9.25 -1.66
CA GLU A 245 13.58 7.93 -1.03
C GLU A 245 13.18 6.82 -2.00
N ASN A 246 12.14 7.03 -2.80
CA ASN A 246 11.73 6.04 -3.81
C ASN A 246 12.82 5.84 -4.88
N LYS A 247 13.51 6.91 -5.28
CA LYS A 247 14.65 6.83 -6.20
C LYS A 247 15.82 6.06 -5.58
N GLU A 248 16.22 6.42 -4.36
CA GLU A 248 17.30 5.74 -3.63
C GLU A 248 16.99 4.25 -3.46
N HIS A 249 15.76 3.92 -3.07
CA HIS A 249 15.30 2.54 -2.92
C HIS A 249 15.35 1.76 -4.22
N SER A 250 14.77 2.25 -5.32
CA SER A 250 14.75 1.56 -6.61
C SER A 250 16.16 1.30 -7.16
N ILE A 251 17.07 2.27 -7.02
CA ILE A 251 18.48 2.13 -7.42
C ILE A 251 19.19 1.10 -6.53
N ALA A 252 18.97 1.13 -5.22
CA ALA A 252 19.56 0.16 -4.30
C ALA A 252 19.05 -1.27 -4.57
N ALA A 253 17.74 -1.42 -4.78
CA ALA A 253 17.12 -2.69 -5.13
C ALA A 253 17.68 -3.27 -6.43
N ALA A 254 17.93 -2.44 -7.45
CA ALA A 254 18.52 -2.87 -8.72
C ALA A 254 20.00 -3.29 -8.61
N LYS A 255 20.72 -2.82 -7.59
CA LYS A 255 22.16 -3.08 -7.37
C LYS A 255 22.47 -4.25 -6.42
N LYS A 256 21.45 -4.84 -5.79
CA LYS A 256 21.61 -6.05 -4.97
C LYS A 256 22.02 -7.25 -5.83
#